data_AF-A0A949K9W9-F1
#
_entry.id   AF-A0A949K9W9-F1
#
_cell.length_a   1.000
_cell.length_b   1.000
_cell.length_c   1.000
_cell.angle_alpha   90.00
_cell.angle_beta   90.00
_cell.angle_gamma   90.00
#
_symmetry.space_group_name_H-M   'P 1'
#
loop_
_entity.id
_entity.type
_entity.pdbx_description
1 polymer ?
#
loop_
_entity_poly.entity_id
_entity_poly.type
_entity_poly.pdbx_seq_one_letter_code
_entity_poly.pdbx_strand_id
1 'polypeptide(L)'
;MHKHHHHLGWDNSITPVLTVKPGETIAIETIDASGGQLHTDAGLDDLKALDLGTVNPVTGPVFVDGAQPGDAIAITFLDFHASGWGWTANIPGYFPKAVLG
;
A
#
# COMPACT_ATOMS: atom_id res chain seq x y z
N MET A 1 7.79 -6.83 -8.90
CA MET A 1 7.20 -5.49 -9.10
C MET A 1 7.80 -4.56 -8.06
N HIS A 2 8.37 -3.43 -8.50
CA HIS A 2 9.12 -2.52 -7.63
C HIS A 2 8.21 -1.50 -6.94
N LYS A 3 8.67 -0.99 -5.79
CA LYS A 3 7.94 -0.03 -4.97
C LYS A 3 7.57 1.29 -5.66
N HIS A 4 8.24 1.63 -6.76
CA HIS A 4 7.96 2.85 -7.53
C HIS A 4 6.68 2.76 -8.39
N HIS A 5 6.13 1.56 -8.56
CA HIS A 5 4.85 1.37 -9.24
C HIS A 5 3.73 1.37 -8.20
N HIS A 6 3.32 2.54 -7.74
CA HIS A 6 2.25 2.68 -6.75
C HIS A 6 1.26 3.79 -7.08
N HIS A 7 0.11 3.73 -6.44
CA HIS A 7 -0.95 4.74 -6.50
C HIS A 7 -1.49 5.05 -5.10
N LEU A 8 -2.15 6.20 -4.96
CA LEU A 8 -2.67 6.71 -3.68
C LEU A 8 -4.20 6.61 -3.56
N GLY A 9 -4.87 6.07 -4.58
CA GLY A 9 -6.31 5.91 -4.62
C GLY A 9 -6.73 4.76 -5.51
N TRP A 10 -7.90 4.19 -5.24
CA TRP A 10 -8.47 3.10 -6.05
C TRP A 10 -9.23 3.69 -7.24
N ASP A 11 -8.69 3.50 -8.43
CA ASP A 11 -9.25 3.97 -9.69
C ASP A 11 -9.02 2.92 -10.79
N ASN A 12 -10.09 2.50 -11.45
CA ASN A 12 -10.05 1.45 -12.48
C ASN A 12 -9.48 1.94 -13.82
N SER A 13 -9.25 3.25 -13.98
CA SER A 13 -8.60 3.84 -15.15
C SER A 13 -7.07 3.80 -15.07
N ILE A 14 -6.49 3.50 -13.90
CA ILE A 14 -5.05 3.37 -13.72
C ILE A 14 -4.55 2.21 -14.58
N THR A 15 -3.58 2.50 -15.45
CA THR A 15 -2.98 1.48 -16.31
C THR A 15 -2.25 0.44 -15.45
N PRO A 16 -2.53 -0.87 -15.64
CA PRO A 16 -1.81 -1.91 -14.93
C PRO A 16 -0.31 -1.86 -15.22
N VAL A 17 0.49 -2.01 -14.17
CA VAL A 17 1.96 -2.01 -14.28
C VAL A 17 2.52 -3.41 -14.54
N LEU A 18 1.68 -4.44 -14.39
CA LEU A 18 2.00 -5.84 -14.63
C LEU A 18 0.72 -6.59 -15.02
N THR A 19 0.83 -7.50 -15.98
CA THR A 19 -0.22 -8.49 -16.29
C THR A 19 0.30 -9.88 -15.93
N VAL A 20 -0.54 -10.66 -15.25
CA VAL A 20 -0.25 -12.05 -14.86
C VAL A 20 -1.35 -12.98 -15.32
N LYS A 21 -1.01 -14.23 -15.57
CA LYS A 21 -1.95 -15.32 -15.79
C LYS A 21 -2.29 -16.02 -14.47
N PRO A 22 -3.47 -16.64 -14.35
CA PRO A 22 -3.79 -17.49 -13.21
C PRO A 22 -2.71 -18.55 -12.96
N GLY A 23 -2.24 -18.65 -11.71
CA GLY A 23 -1.20 -19.59 -11.29
C GLY A 23 0.24 -19.03 -11.34
N GLU A 24 0.46 -17.86 -11.93
CA GLU A 24 1.79 -17.22 -11.88
C GLU A 24 2.13 -16.70 -10.49
N THR A 25 3.42 -16.77 -10.14
CA THR A 25 3.95 -16.24 -8.89
C THR A 25 4.69 -14.94 -9.16
N ILE A 26 4.40 -13.91 -8.35
CA ILE A 26 5.07 -12.62 -8.43
C ILE A 26 5.57 -12.19 -7.06
N ALA A 27 6.68 -11.45 -7.04
CA ALA A 27 7.15 -10.73 -5.87
C ALA A 27 6.72 -9.26 -5.95
N ILE A 28 6.21 -8.74 -4.83
CA ILE A 28 5.77 -7.35 -4.69
C ILE A 28 6.62 -6.67 -3.63
N GLU A 29 7.26 -5.57 -4.00
CA GLU A 29 7.97 -4.67 -3.07
C GLU A 29 7.06 -3.48 -2.76
N THR A 30 6.81 -3.22 -1.47
CA THR A 30 5.93 -2.14 -1.01
C THR A 30 6.70 -1.03 -0.29
N ILE A 31 6.17 0.19 -0.34
CA ILE A 31 6.58 1.27 0.55
C ILE A 31 5.76 1.15 1.84
N ASP A 32 6.32 1.54 2.99
CA ASP A 32 5.55 1.55 4.24
C ASP A 32 4.42 2.60 4.20
N ALA A 33 3.50 2.51 5.18
CA ALA A 33 2.29 3.33 5.21
C ALA A 33 2.55 4.85 5.26
N SER A 34 3.74 5.30 5.66
CA SER A 34 4.10 6.72 5.62
C SER A 34 4.37 7.23 4.21
N GLY A 35 4.44 6.36 3.20
CA GLY A 35 4.95 6.73 1.88
C GLY A 35 6.48 6.88 1.84
N GLY A 36 7.19 6.29 2.82
CA GLY A 36 8.64 6.39 2.95
C GLY A 36 9.10 7.73 3.56
N GLN A 37 8.17 8.46 4.18
CA GLN A 37 8.45 9.75 4.83
C GLN A 37 9.11 9.57 6.20
N LEU A 38 8.81 8.46 6.89
CA LEU A 38 9.43 8.14 8.18
C LEU A 38 10.64 7.21 7.97
N HIS A 39 11.61 7.30 8.86
CA HIS A 39 12.87 6.55 8.83
C HIS A 39 13.28 6.10 10.23
N THR A 40 14.37 5.33 10.33
CA THR A 40 14.84 4.71 11.58
C THR A 40 15.10 5.70 12.72
N ASP A 41 15.53 6.91 12.37
CA ASP A 41 15.82 7.98 13.33
C ASP A 41 14.70 9.04 13.43
N ALA A 42 13.51 8.75 12.89
CA ALA A 42 12.41 9.72 12.85
C ALA A 42 11.90 10.06 14.25
N GLY A 43 11.69 11.35 14.47
CA GLY A 43 11.19 11.92 15.71
C GLY A 43 9.81 12.57 15.55
N LEU A 44 9.45 13.36 16.57
CA LEU A 44 8.16 14.05 16.61
C LEU A 44 8.01 15.08 15.48
N ASP A 45 9.09 15.72 15.06
CA ASP A 45 9.02 16.76 14.02
C ASP A 45 8.81 16.15 12.63
N ASP A 46 9.40 14.98 12.34
CA ASP A 46 9.10 14.21 11.13
C ASP A 46 7.63 13.75 11.11
N LEU A 47 7.12 13.30 12.25
CA LEU A 47 5.72 12.91 12.37
C LEU A 47 4.75 14.09 12.14
N LYS A 48 5.09 15.30 12.60
CA LYS A 48 4.29 16.51 12.34
C LYS A 48 4.38 16.97 10.88
N ALA A 49 5.52 16.70 10.23
CA ALA A 49 5.76 17.05 8.83
C ALA A 49 5.16 16.02 7.86
N LEU A 50 4.64 14.89 8.35
CA LEU A 50 4.02 13.83 7.55
C LEU A 50 2.91 14.40 6.67
N ASP A 51 3.09 14.31 5.35
CA ASP A 51 2.08 14.67 4.37
C ASP A 51 1.05 13.54 4.25
N LEU A 52 -0.13 13.77 4.85
CA LEU A 52 -1.26 12.84 4.81
C LEU A 52 -1.90 12.70 3.42
N GLY A 53 -1.53 13.54 2.45
CA GLY A 53 -1.96 13.38 1.05
C GLY A 53 -1.23 12.25 0.32
N THR A 54 -0.09 11.79 0.83
CA THR A 54 0.81 10.83 0.17
C THR A 54 1.06 9.55 0.98
N VAL A 55 0.35 9.39 2.10
CA VAL A 55 0.37 8.14 2.89
C VAL A 55 -0.37 7.00 2.20
N ASN A 56 -0.07 5.77 2.63
CA ASN A 56 -0.68 4.52 2.15
C ASN A 56 -0.55 4.28 0.63
N PRO A 57 0.65 4.39 0.04
CA PRO A 57 0.84 3.96 -1.35
C PRO A 57 0.55 2.46 -1.51
N VAL A 58 -0.18 2.11 -2.55
CA VAL A 58 -0.49 0.72 -2.92
C VAL A 58 0.30 0.36 -4.17
N THR A 59 1.13 -0.68 -4.11
CA THR A 59 1.91 -1.16 -5.25
C THR A 59 1.03 -1.89 -6.26
N GLY A 60 1.10 -1.51 -7.54
CA GLY A 60 0.24 -2.04 -8.60
C GLY A 60 -0.25 -0.93 -9.54
N PRO A 61 -1.39 -1.13 -10.22
CA PRO A 61 -2.26 -2.32 -10.19
C PRO A 61 -1.68 -3.51 -10.98
N VAL A 62 -2.02 -4.73 -10.54
CA VAL A 62 -1.74 -5.97 -11.28
C VAL A 62 -3.00 -6.41 -12.01
N PHE A 63 -2.91 -6.58 -13.33
CA PHE A 63 -3.99 -7.13 -14.14
C PHE A 63 -3.90 -8.66 -14.16
N VAL A 64 -5.03 -9.33 -13.92
CA VAL A 64 -5.12 -10.80 -14.00
C VAL A 64 -5.81 -11.17 -15.32
N ASP A 65 -5.07 -11.81 -16.22
CA ASP A 65 -5.54 -12.21 -17.53
C ASP A 65 -6.75 -13.14 -17.42
N GLY A 66 -7.81 -12.82 -18.17
CA GLY A 66 -9.08 -13.54 -18.18
C GLY A 66 -10.06 -13.18 -17.06
N ALA A 67 -9.67 -12.49 -15.99
CA ALA A 67 -10.59 -12.14 -14.89
C ALA A 67 -11.71 -11.19 -15.35
N GLN A 68 -12.95 -11.47 -14.96
CA GLN A 68 -14.16 -10.70 -15.31
C GLN A 68 -14.88 -10.13 -14.07
N PRO A 69 -15.70 -9.08 -14.23
CA PRO A 69 -16.58 -8.61 -13.15
C PRO A 69 -17.47 -9.74 -12.62
N GLY A 70 -17.42 -9.95 -11.30
CA GLY A 70 -18.13 -11.02 -10.60
C GLY A 70 -17.25 -12.21 -10.22
N ASP A 71 -16.05 -12.33 -10.82
CA ASP A 71 -15.07 -13.32 -10.42
C ASP A 71 -14.40 -12.95 -9.08
N ALA A 72 -13.91 -13.96 -8.38
CA ALA A 72 -13.03 -13.80 -7.23
C ALA A 72 -11.58 -14.08 -7.63
N ILE A 73 -10.66 -13.22 -7.18
CA ILE A 73 -9.22 -13.46 -7.31
C ILE A 73 -8.74 -14.15 -6.04
N ALA A 74 -8.30 -15.40 -6.16
CA ALA A 74 -7.65 -16.12 -5.07
C ALA A 74 -6.15 -15.81 -5.04
N ILE A 75 -5.64 -15.38 -3.90
CA ILE A 75 -4.22 -15.05 -3.69
C ILE A 75 -3.68 -15.96 -2.59
N THR A 76 -2.53 -16.60 -2.85
CA THR A 76 -1.77 -17.35 -1.84
C THR A 76 -0.50 -16.58 -1.50
N PHE A 77 -0.33 -16.23 -0.23
CA PHE A 77 0.92 -15.64 0.25
C PHE A 77 1.94 -16.77 0.47
N LEU A 78 3.02 -16.75 -0.30
CA LEU A 78 4.07 -17.77 -0.22
C LEU A 78 5.16 -17.39 0.77
N ASP A 79 5.53 -16.11 0.81
CA ASP A 79 6.57 -15.59 1.68
C ASP A 79 6.31 -14.10 2.02
N PHE A 80 6.91 -13.64 3.11
CA PHE A 80 6.89 -12.25 3.54
C PHE A 80 8.23 -11.88 4.18
N HIS A 81 8.91 -10.89 3.58
CA HIS A 81 10.13 -10.32 4.12
C HIS A 81 9.87 -8.91 4.65
N ALA A 82 10.00 -8.73 5.97
CA ALA A 82 9.95 -7.40 6.56
C ALA A 82 11.18 -6.57 6.16
N SER A 83 11.02 -5.24 6.15
CA SER A 83 12.10 -4.28 5.91
C SER A 83 13.19 -4.27 7.01
N GLY A 84 12.97 -4.98 8.12
CA GLY A 84 13.90 -5.04 9.26
C GLY A 84 13.68 -3.95 10.31
N TRP A 85 12.80 -2.98 10.06
CA TRP A 85 12.43 -1.91 10.99
C TRP A 85 10.97 -1.50 10.77
N GLY A 86 10.39 -0.77 11.72
CA GLY A 86 9.05 -0.22 11.59
C GLY A 86 8.83 0.96 12.53
N TRP A 87 7.70 1.65 12.37
CA TRP A 87 7.32 2.80 13.19
C TRP A 87 5.91 2.64 13.74
N THR A 88 5.62 3.36 14.82
CA THR A 88 4.28 3.53 15.37
C THR A 88 4.10 4.98 15.77
N ALA A 89 2.88 5.51 15.64
CA ALA A 89 2.59 6.88 16.00
C ALA A 89 1.24 6.98 16.73
N ASN A 90 1.22 7.80 17.77
CA ASN A 90 -0.02 8.23 18.42
C ASN A 90 -0.33 9.64 17.93
N ILE A 91 -1.35 9.77 17.08
CA ILE A 91 -1.74 11.05 16.47
C ILE A 91 -3.12 11.44 17.02
N PRO A 92 -3.19 12.37 17.99
CA PRO A 92 -4.48 12.82 18.53
C PRO A 92 -5.37 13.42 17.42
N GLY A 93 -6.64 12.98 17.36
CA GLY A 93 -7.63 13.51 16.42
C GLY A 93 -7.51 13.00 14.99
N TYR A 94 -6.63 12.03 14.71
CA TYR A 94 -6.44 11.48 13.36
C TYR A 94 -7.70 10.80 12.79
N PHE A 95 -8.40 10.04 13.63
CA PHE A 95 -9.73 9.53 13.27
C PHE A 95 -10.79 10.50 13.80
N PRO A 96 -11.74 10.96 12.96
CA PRO A 96 -12.87 11.73 13.48
C PRO A 96 -13.58 10.89 14.54
N LYS A 97 -13.94 11.51 15.67
CA LYS A 97 -14.78 10.85 16.67
C LYS A 97 -16.01 10.32 15.96
N ALA A 98 -16.24 9.00 16.01
CA ALA A 98 -17.50 8.44 15.58
C ALA A 98 -18.60 9.19 16.33
N VAL A 99 -19.39 9.98 15.62
CA VAL A 99 -20.63 10.52 16.15
C VAL A 99 -21.58 9.32 16.22
N LEU A 100 -21.55 8.63 17.36
CA LEU A 100 -22.60 7.68 17.72
C LEU A 100 -23.84 8.54 18.03
N GLY A 101 -24.66 8.75 17.01
CA GLY A 101 -26.05 9.20 17.12
C GLY A 101 -26.99 8.02 17.24
#